data_AF-A0A4Q0T4Z3-F1
#
_entry.id   AF-A0A4Q0T4Z3-F1
#
_cell.length_a   1.000
_cell.length_b   1.000
_cell.length_c   1.000
_cell.angle_alpha   90.00
_cell.angle_beta   90.00
_cell.angle_gamma   90.00
#
_symmetry.space_group_name_H-M   'P 1'
#
loop_
_entity.id
_entity.type
_entity.pdbx_description
1 polymer ?
#
loop_
_entity_poly.entity_id
_entity_poly.type
_entity_poly.pdbx_seq_one_letter_code
_entity_poly.pdbx_strand_id
1 'polypeptide(L)' 'MPQRKSIVLSLILTFFFGPFGMLYSTVVGALVMLVLYVALGIPTLGWALAGLHPIAMIWGAWAADRANRY' A
#
# COMPACT_ATOMS: atom_id res chain seq x y z
N MET A 1 -24.02 -9.41 -2.39
CA MET A 1 -23.12 -8.90 -3.45
C MET A 1 -21.75 -8.74 -2.83
N PRO A 2 -20.68 -9.40 -3.32
CA PRO A 2 -19.34 -9.09 -2.83
C PRO A 2 -19.10 -7.59 -3.05
N GLN A 3 -18.80 -6.88 -1.97
CA GLN A 3 -18.49 -5.44 -2.00
C GLN A 3 -17.20 -5.28 -2.81
N ARG A 4 -17.31 -4.85 -4.07
CA ARG A 4 -16.14 -4.59 -4.91
C ARG A 4 -15.32 -3.47 -4.28
N LYS A 5 -14.04 -3.75 -4.02
CA LYS A 5 -13.09 -2.74 -3.54
C LYS A 5 -12.68 -1.85 -4.71
N SER A 6 -12.70 -0.54 -4.52
CA SER A 6 -12.28 0.41 -5.57
C SER A 6 -10.75 0.48 -5.66
N ILE A 7 -10.20 0.09 -6.81
CA ILE A 7 -8.75 0.16 -7.08
C ILE A 7 -8.28 1.62 -7.04
N VAL A 8 -9.06 2.53 -7.64
CA VAL A 8 -8.75 3.97 -7.67
C VAL A 8 -8.69 4.55 -6.26
N LEU A 9 -9.66 4.20 -5.41
CA LEU A 9 -9.67 4.63 -4.02
C LEU A 9 -8.45 4.09 -3.27
N SER A 10 -8.11 2.80 -3.46
CA SER A 10 -6.89 2.23 -2.89
C SER A 10 -5.64 3.00 -3.31
N LEU A 11 -5.52 3.35 -4.59
CA LEU A 11 -4.34 4.03 -5.13
C LEU A 11 -4.22 5.47 -4.60
N ILE A 12 -5.33 6.20 -4.51
CA ILE A 12 -5.39 7.54 -3.90
C ILE A 12 -4.98 7.48 -2.43
N LEU A 13 -5.56 6.58 -1.64
CA LEU A 13 -5.19 6.45 -0.23
C LEU A 13 -3.72 6.09 -0.07
N THR A 14 -3.21 5.17 -0.90
CA THR A 14 -1.82 4.72 -0.83
C THR A 14 -0.85 5.81 -1.29
N PHE A 15 -1.25 6.70 -2.19
CA PHE A 15 -0.44 7.85 -2.63
C PHE A 15 -0.26 8.91 -1.53
N PHE A 16 -1.31 9.20 -0.75
CA PHE A 16 -1.22 10.22 0.29
C PHE A 16 -0.67 9.67 1.60
N PHE A 17 -0.94 8.40 1.91
CA PHE A 17 -0.64 7.82 3.22
C PHE A 17 0.35 6.65 3.17
N GLY A 18 0.89 6.31 2.00
CA GLY A 18 1.79 5.17 1.82
C GLY A 18 1.17 3.86 2.33
N PRO A 19 1.86 3.10 3.21
CA PRO A 19 1.38 1.81 3.70
C PRO A 19 0.04 1.87 4.43
N PHE A 20 -0.31 3.00 5.05
CA PHE A 20 -1.62 3.16 5.70
C PHE A 20 -2.76 3.11 4.68
N GLY A 21 -2.55 3.60 3.46
CA GLY A 21 -3.54 3.51 2.40
C GLY A 21 -3.78 2.08 1.92
N MET A 22 -2.81 1.18 2.11
CA MET A 22 -2.96 -0.24 1.81
C MET A 22 -3.93 -0.94 2.76
N LEU A 23 -4.25 -0.38 3.94
CA LEU A 23 -5.23 -0.98 4.87
C LEU A 23 -6.62 -1.16 4.25
N TYR A 24 -6.96 -0.35 3.24
CA TYR A 24 -8.20 -0.52 2.48
C TYR A 24 -8.24 -1.83 1.69
N SER A 25 -7.11 -2.23 1.09
CA SER A 25 -7.02 -3.41 0.23
C SER A 25 -6.44 -4.64 0.93
N THR A 26 -5.38 -4.48 1.72
CA THR A 26 -4.64 -5.55 2.41
C THR A 26 -4.03 -5.10 3.75
N VAL A 27 -4.44 -5.73 4.85
CA VAL A 27 -3.88 -5.48 6.20
C VAL A 27 -2.46 -6.05 6.33
N VAL A 28 -2.23 -7.24 5.79
CA VAL A 28 -0.90 -7.90 5.85
C VAL A 28 0.13 -7.12 5.03
N GLY A 29 -0.24 -6.67 3.82
CA GLY A 29 0.64 -5.84 3.00
C GLY A 29 0.98 -4.51 3.65
N ALA A 30 0.00 -3.85 4.28
CA ALA A 30 0.22 -2.63 5.04
C ALA A 30 1.24 -2.83 6.19
N LEU A 31 1.10 -3.90 6.97
CA LEU A 31 2.03 -4.23 8.06
C LEU A 31 3.45 -4.48 7.56
N VAL A 32 3.61 -5.25 6.47
CA VAL A 32 4.92 -5.51 5.86
C VAL A 32 5.57 -4.20 5.39
N MET A 33 4.81 -3.36 4.69
CA MET A 33 5.33 -2.08 4.19
C MET A 33 5.61 -1.08 5.30
N LEU A 34 4.85 -1.11 6.40
CA LEU A 34 5.14 -0.30 7.60
C LEU A 34 6.50 -0.67 8.21
N VAL A 35 6.78 -1.97 8.34
CA VAL A 35 8.08 -2.45 8.83
C VAL A 35 9.21 -2.02 7.89
N LEU A 36 9.03 -2.15 6.57
CA LEU A 36 10.02 -1.70 5.58
C LEU A 36 10.24 -0.18 5.62
N TYR A 37 9.17 0.60 5.82
CA TYR A 37 9.26 2.06 5.97
C TYR A 37 10.13 2.45 7.16
N VAL A 38 9.96 1.78 8.30
CA VAL A 38 10.76 2.06 9.50
C VAL A 38 12.19 1.54 9.30
N ALA A 39 12.34 0.29 8.87
CA ALA A 39 13.63 -0.39 8.76
C ALA A 39 14.54 0.22 7.69
N LEU A 40 13.99 0.71 6.57
CA LEU A 40 14.77 1.31 5.48
C LEU A 40 14.66 2.84 5.47
N GLY A 41 13.51 3.40 5.83
CA GLY A 41 13.30 4.84 5.84
C GLY A 41 14.12 5.57 6.91
N ILE A 42 14.24 5.03 8.13
CA ILE A 42 15.06 5.65 9.19
C ILE A 42 16.55 5.71 8.78
N PRO A 43 17.23 4.60 8.45
CA PRO A 43 18.66 4.65 8.14
C PRO A 43 18.99 5.41 6.85
N THR A 44 18.04 5.51 5.92
CA THR A 44 18.23 6.27 4.67
C THR A 44 17.74 7.71 4.76
N LEU A 45 17.34 8.20 5.94
CA LEU A 45 16.76 9.53 6.13
C LEU A 45 15.59 9.82 5.17
N GLY A 46 14.81 8.78 4.86
CA GLY A 46 13.63 8.86 4.00
C GLY A 46 13.89 8.64 2.50
N TRP A 47 15.13 8.52 2.04
CA TRP A 47 15.40 8.26 0.62
C TRP A 47 14.80 6.93 0.13
N ALA A 48 14.82 5.89 0.97
CA ALA A 48 14.16 4.62 0.63
C ALA A 48 12.65 4.76 0.45
N LEU A 49 12.00 5.75 1.08
CA LEU A 49 10.57 5.97 0.95
C LEU A 49 10.21 6.35 -0.48
N ALA A 50 11.04 7.10 -1.19
CA ALA A 50 10.78 7.46 -2.59
C ALA A 50 10.64 6.22 -3.50
N GLY A 51 11.33 5.12 -3.19
CA GLY A 51 11.16 3.83 -3.87
C GLY A 51 10.06 2.96 -3.27
N LEU A 52 9.94 2.91 -1.94
CA LEU A 52 8.94 2.08 -1.26
C LEU A 52 7.51 2.59 -1.43
N HIS A 53 7.30 3.90 -1.61
CA HIS A 53 5.98 4.51 -1.84
C HIS A 53 5.30 4.02 -3.13
N PRO A 54 5.93 4.10 -4.31
CA PRO A 54 5.33 3.56 -5.54
C PRO A 54 5.16 2.03 -5.48
N ILE A 55 6.05 1.30 -4.79
CA ILE A 55 5.87 -0.14 -4.56
C ILE A 55 4.60 -0.39 -3.71
N ALA A 56 4.36 0.42 -2.68
CA ALA A 56 3.14 0.35 -1.87
C ALA A 56 1.90 0.59 -2.74
N MET A 57 1.94 1.59 -3.62
CA MET A 57 0.83 1.93 -4.51
C MET A 57 0.48 0.78 -5.46
N ILE A 58 1.48 0.18 -6.11
CA ILE A 58 1.29 -0.94 -7.03
C ILE A 58 0.71 -2.15 -6.29
N TRP A 59 1.25 -2.47 -5.12
CA TRP A 59 0.77 -3.60 -4.33
C TRP A 59 -0.64 -3.34 -3.79
N GLY A 60 -0.95 -2.13 -3.34
CA GLY A 60 -2.28 -1.75 -2.86
C GLY A 60 -3.33 -1.90 -3.96
N ALA A 61 -3.01 -1.43 -5.17
CA ALA A 61 -3.85 -1.57 -6.35
C ALA A 61 -4.05 -3.04 -6.75
N TRP A 62 -2.97 -3.82 -6.76
CA TRP A 62 -3.03 -5.26 -7.07
C TRP A 62 -3.85 -6.05 -6.05
N ALA A 63 -3.74 -5.72 -4.76
CA ALA A 63 -4.54 -6.33 -3.70
C ALA A 63 -6.04 -5.98 -3.83
N ALA A 64 -6.37 -4.74 -4.22
CA ALA A 64 -7.75 -4.34 -4.48
C ALA A 64 -8.34 -5.06 -5.71
N ASP A 65 -7.57 -5.19 -6.80
CA ASP A 65 -7.98 -5.93 -7.99
C ASP A 65 -8.19 -7.42 -7.69
N ARG A 66 -7.25 -8.03 -6.94
CA ARG A 66 -7.37 -9.43 -6.50
C ARG A 66 -8.65 -9.67 -5.70
N ALA A 67 -9.01 -8.75 -4.80
CA ALA A 67 -10.24 -8.87 -4.01
C ALA A 67 -11.54 -8.79 -4.83
N ASN A 68 -11.48 -8.27 -6.07
CA ASN A 68 -12.64 -8.18 -6.96
C ASN A 68 -12.79 -9.40 -7.89
N ARG A 69 -11.74 -10.21 -8.02
CA ARG A 69 -11.71 -11.39 -8.91
C ARG A 69 -12.20 -12.68 -8.24
N TYR A 70 -12.33 -12.69 -6.91
CA TYR A 70 -12.89 -13.78 -6.10
C TYR A 70 -14.23 -13.36 -5.50
#